data_AF-A0A9W9WJK5-F1
#
_entry.id   AF-A0A9W9WJK5-F1
#
_cell.length_a   1.000
_cell.length_b   1.000
_cell.length_c   1.000
_cell.angle_alpha   90.00
_cell.angle_beta   90.00
_cell.angle_gamma   90.00
#
_symmetry.space_group_name_H-M   'P 1'
#
loop_
_entity.id
_entity.type
_entity.pdbx_description
1 polymer ?
#
loop_
_entity_poly.entity_id
_entity_poly.type
_entity_poly.pdbx_seq_one_letter_code
_entity_poly.pdbx_strand_id
1 'polypeptide(L)'
;MWSAQETALKFNPSLSASPSARARVDFKDGLFHIILGFSGTAGPQASVYGIDCPEEKGVHMLVFISKMLLHMSNRTVVLDAAVLPLYTDLMPQIMPALRAMANSNHAPTSIRTSKDELYLWKEALPAWTERCRSWSHKSNCEYAATGKIPLSIKFGERVLCSCGEGKLPTGFMPEFAGWRDLAKHSVRMAISPAFASALVDKPIDLSTSVG
;
A
#
# COMPACT_ATOMS: atom_id res chain seq x y z
N MET A 1 -5.41 -16.38 -1.83
CA MET A 1 -4.64 -15.19 -2.25
C MET A 1 -3.53 -15.62 -3.20
N TRP A 2 -2.62 -16.49 -2.75
CA TRP A 2 -1.60 -17.09 -3.61
C TRP A 2 -2.11 -18.29 -4.40
N SER A 3 -1.48 -18.57 -5.55
CA SER A 3 -1.61 -19.84 -6.26
C SER A 3 -0.77 -20.95 -5.63
N ALA A 4 -0.89 -22.20 -6.12
CA ALA A 4 -0.03 -23.30 -5.68
C ALA A 4 1.46 -23.00 -5.95
N GLN A 5 1.78 -22.41 -7.10
CA GLN A 5 3.16 -22.03 -7.45
C GLN A 5 3.67 -20.91 -6.54
N GLU A 6 2.87 -19.88 -6.31
CA GLU A 6 3.22 -18.76 -5.43
C GLU A 6 3.38 -19.23 -3.97
N THR A 7 2.56 -20.19 -3.54
CA THR A 7 2.69 -20.85 -2.23
C THR A 7 4.02 -21.59 -2.11
N ALA A 8 4.38 -22.39 -3.13
CA ALA A 8 5.66 -23.09 -3.15
C ALA A 8 6.85 -22.11 -3.12
N LEU A 9 6.78 -21.01 -3.87
CA LEU A 9 7.80 -19.96 -3.85
C LEU A 9 7.91 -19.33 -2.46
N LYS A 10 6.79 -18.95 -1.85
CA LYS A 10 6.74 -18.32 -0.53
C LYS A 10 7.42 -19.17 0.55
N PHE A 11 7.11 -20.47 0.59
CA PHE A 11 7.62 -21.36 1.63
C PHE A 11 8.97 -22.02 1.28
N ASN A 12 9.45 -21.87 0.05
CA ASN A 12 10.77 -22.35 -0.37
C ASN A 12 11.60 -21.24 -1.05
N PRO A 13 12.38 -20.47 -0.28
CA PRO A 13 13.26 -19.43 -0.80
C PRO A 13 14.33 -19.95 -1.77
N SER A 14 14.72 -21.23 -1.66
CA SER A 14 15.73 -21.84 -2.54
C SER A 14 15.21 -22.18 -3.94
N LEU A 15 13.89 -22.18 -4.14
CA LEU A 15 13.30 -22.48 -5.44
C LEU A 15 13.69 -21.42 -6.49
N SER A 16 14.14 -21.85 -7.66
CA SER A 16 14.52 -20.91 -8.72
C SER A 16 13.30 -20.16 -9.26
N ALA A 17 13.37 -18.84 -9.29
CA ALA A 17 12.36 -17.98 -9.90
C ALA A 17 12.99 -16.68 -10.40
N SER A 18 12.34 -16.03 -11.37
CA SER A 18 12.77 -14.70 -11.79
C SER A 18 12.56 -13.68 -10.66
N PRO A 19 13.37 -12.60 -10.59
CA PRO A 19 13.18 -11.53 -9.61
C PRO A 19 11.76 -10.97 -9.61
N SER A 20 11.18 -10.78 -10.80
CA SER A 20 9.79 -10.32 -10.95
C SER A 20 8.76 -11.26 -10.32
N ALA A 21 8.98 -12.59 -10.37
CA ALA A 21 8.05 -13.55 -9.79
C ALA A 21 8.13 -13.55 -8.26
N ARG A 22 9.35 -13.44 -7.70
CA ARG A 22 9.59 -13.25 -6.27
C ARG A 22 8.92 -11.97 -5.77
N ALA A 23 9.19 -10.85 -6.42
CA ALA A 23 8.61 -9.55 -6.07
C ALA A 23 7.07 -9.55 -6.05
N ARG A 24 6.41 -10.26 -6.98
CA ARG A 24 4.95 -10.38 -6.96
C ARG A 24 4.42 -11.19 -5.77
N VAL A 25 5.12 -12.26 -5.39
CA VAL A 25 4.78 -13.07 -4.20
C VAL A 25 4.94 -12.24 -2.94
N ASP A 26 6.05 -11.51 -2.83
CA ASP A 26 6.38 -10.66 -1.68
C ASP A 26 5.39 -9.49 -1.56
N PHE A 27 5.04 -8.85 -2.69
CA PHE A 27 4.02 -7.80 -2.74
C PHE A 27 2.65 -8.31 -2.25
N LYS A 28 2.24 -9.51 -2.68
CA LYS A 28 1.02 -10.17 -2.17
C LYS A 28 1.12 -10.45 -0.67
N ASP A 29 2.32 -10.79 -0.18
CA ASP A 29 2.55 -11.02 1.24
C ASP A 29 2.47 -9.76 2.08
N GLY A 30 3.07 -8.65 1.64
CA GLY A 30 2.89 -7.36 2.27
C GLY A 30 1.42 -6.93 2.33
N LEU A 31 0.66 -7.12 1.24
CA LEU A 31 -0.80 -6.89 1.24
C LEU A 31 -1.54 -7.76 2.26
N PHE A 32 -1.19 -9.05 2.33
CA PHE A 32 -1.78 -9.97 3.30
C PHE A 32 -1.51 -9.54 4.74
N HIS A 33 -0.28 -9.17 5.05
CA HIS A 33 0.13 -8.70 6.37
C HIS A 33 -0.62 -7.43 6.77
N ILE A 34 -0.81 -6.49 5.85
CA ILE A 34 -1.61 -5.29 6.10
C ILE A 34 -3.07 -5.65 6.40
N ILE A 35 -3.68 -6.52 5.60
CA ILE A 35 -5.10 -6.91 5.76
C ILE A 35 -5.32 -7.65 7.08
N LEU A 36 -4.47 -8.63 7.41
CA LEU A 36 -4.58 -9.39 8.66
C LEU A 36 -4.21 -8.57 9.91
N GLY A 37 -3.21 -7.69 9.79
CA GLY A 37 -2.83 -6.84 10.90
C GLY A 37 -3.92 -5.81 11.21
N PHE A 38 -4.62 -5.30 10.20
CA PHE A 38 -5.76 -4.43 10.42
C PHE A 38 -7.00 -5.16 10.97
N SER A 39 -7.22 -6.45 10.64
CA SER A 39 -8.34 -7.21 11.20
C SER A 39 -8.16 -7.58 12.68
N GLY A 40 -6.94 -7.49 13.23
CA GLY A 40 -6.65 -7.89 14.61
C GLY A 40 -6.73 -9.40 14.86
N THR A 41 -6.78 -10.21 13.79
CA THR A 41 -6.92 -11.68 13.91
C THR A 41 -5.59 -12.40 14.05
N ALA A 42 -4.47 -11.74 13.74
CA ALA A 42 -3.13 -12.34 13.70
C ALA A 42 -2.15 -11.67 14.68
N GLY A 43 -2.63 -10.91 15.66
CA GLY A 43 -1.80 -10.18 16.63
C GLY A 43 -2.39 -8.81 16.99
N PRO A 44 -1.58 -7.91 17.57
CA PRO A 44 -1.99 -6.54 17.84
C PRO A 44 -2.49 -5.85 16.57
N GLN A 45 -3.64 -5.20 16.67
CA GLN A 45 -4.22 -4.48 15.55
C GLN A 45 -3.35 -3.28 15.20
N ALA A 46 -3.00 -3.13 13.92
CA ALA A 46 -2.26 -1.98 13.41
C ALA A 46 -3.05 -1.27 12.30
N SER A 47 -3.04 0.06 12.34
CA SER A 47 -3.73 0.93 11.37
C SER A 47 -2.78 1.81 10.56
N VAL A 48 -1.48 1.80 10.89
CA VAL A 48 -0.46 2.58 10.22
C VAL A 48 0.70 1.67 9.82
N TYR A 49 1.06 1.70 8.54
CA TYR A 49 2.13 0.91 7.98
C TYR A 49 3.13 1.78 7.23
N GLY A 50 4.42 1.47 7.34
CA GLY A 50 5.46 2.06 6.52
C GLY A 50 5.96 1.05 5.50
N ILE A 51 5.97 1.41 4.22
CA ILE A 51 6.62 0.60 3.18
C ILE A 51 8.10 0.98 3.16
N ASP A 52 8.94 0.10 3.70
CA ASP A 52 10.36 0.31 3.95
C ASP A 52 11.20 -0.49 2.96
N CYS A 53 12.18 0.15 2.32
CA CYS A 53 13.15 -0.51 1.46
C CYS A 53 14.56 -0.07 1.86
N PRO A 54 15.29 -0.88 2.63
CA PRO A 54 16.65 -0.55 3.05
C PRO A 54 17.63 -0.32 1.89
N GLU A 55 17.41 -0.98 0.75
CA GLU A 55 18.19 -0.80 -0.48
C GLU A 55 17.96 0.57 -1.13
N GLU A 56 16.80 1.19 -0.87
CA GLU A 56 16.36 2.46 -1.46
C GLU A 56 16.16 3.55 -0.38
N LYS A 57 17.02 3.55 0.64
CA LYS A 57 17.12 4.60 1.68
C LYS A 57 15.94 4.70 2.65
N GLY A 58 15.26 3.58 2.90
CA GLY A 58 14.33 3.42 4.02
C GLY A 58 12.86 3.55 3.63
N VAL A 59 12.07 4.27 4.43
CA VAL A 59 10.61 4.36 4.23
C VAL A 59 10.26 5.26 3.05
N HIS A 60 9.44 4.74 2.13
CA HIS A 60 9.01 5.46 0.92
C HIS A 60 7.59 6.02 1.00
N MET A 61 6.73 5.39 1.78
CA MET A 61 5.34 5.83 1.94
C MET A 61 4.78 5.30 3.26
N LEU A 62 3.84 6.06 3.81
CA LEU A 62 3.02 5.62 4.92
C LEU A 62 1.61 5.31 4.43
N VAL A 63 1.03 4.23 4.94
CA VAL A 63 -0.32 3.77 4.65
C VAL A 63 -1.13 3.82 5.94
N PHE A 64 -2.20 4.62 5.93
CA PHE A 64 -3.13 4.80 7.04
C PHE A 64 -4.45 4.14 6.70
N ILE A 65 -4.92 3.23 7.53
CA ILE A 65 -6.10 2.43 7.26
C ILE A 65 -7.20 2.86 8.22
N SER A 66 -8.33 3.31 7.67
CA SER A 66 -9.46 3.76 8.47
C SER A 66 -10.43 2.61 8.74
N LYS A 67 -10.78 1.83 7.70
CA LYS A 67 -11.86 0.82 7.76
C LYS A 67 -11.61 -0.35 6.82
N MET A 68 -12.18 -1.50 7.16
CA MET A 68 -12.33 -2.64 6.26
C MET A 68 -13.79 -2.71 5.81
N LEU A 69 -14.02 -2.71 4.51
CA LEU A 69 -15.35 -2.65 3.90
C LEU A 69 -15.57 -3.86 2.98
N LEU A 70 -16.81 -4.33 2.91
CA LEU A 70 -17.21 -5.35 1.95
C LEU A 70 -17.55 -4.70 0.60
N HIS A 71 -16.80 -5.04 -0.43
CA HIS A 71 -17.02 -4.58 -1.80
C HIS A 71 -17.94 -5.54 -2.55
N MET A 72 -19.24 -5.35 -2.35
CA MET A 72 -20.29 -6.29 -2.79
C MET A 72 -20.22 -6.68 -4.28
N SER A 73 -20.00 -5.72 -5.17
CA SER A 73 -19.94 -5.99 -6.63
C SER A 73 -18.78 -6.89 -7.03
N ASN A 74 -17.68 -6.90 -6.25
CA ASN A 74 -16.51 -7.74 -6.51
C ASN A 74 -16.38 -8.89 -5.50
N ARG A 75 -17.37 -9.06 -4.60
CA ARG A 75 -17.39 -10.10 -3.55
C ARG A 75 -16.05 -10.23 -2.81
N THR A 76 -15.45 -9.10 -2.49
CA THR A 76 -14.13 -9.03 -1.85
C THR A 76 -14.13 -7.99 -0.73
N VAL A 77 -13.13 -8.04 0.13
CA VAL A 77 -12.90 -7.00 1.14
C VAL A 77 -11.96 -5.93 0.58
N VAL A 78 -12.14 -4.70 1.01
CA VAL A 78 -11.31 -3.56 0.63
C VAL A 78 -10.98 -2.76 1.89
N LEU A 79 -9.74 -2.34 2.01
CA LEU A 79 -9.31 -1.39 3.02
C LEU A 79 -9.52 0.03 2.48
N ASP A 80 -10.32 0.81 3.19
CA ASP A 80 -10.43 2.26 2.99
C ASP A 80 -9.22 2.91 3.69
N ALA A 81 -8.28 3.37 2.88
CA ALA A 81 -6.97 3.80 3.33
C ALA A 81 -6.59 5.17 2.73
N ALA A 82 -5.49 5.72 3.24
CA ALA A 82 -4.83 6.90 2.72
C ALA A 82 -3.34 6.61 2.62
N VAL A 83 -2.72 7.05 1.53
CA VAL A 83 -1.26 6.99 1.36
C VAL A 83 -0.67 8.37 1.54
N LEU A 84 0.45 8.45 2.25
CA LEU A 84 1.35 9.60 2.28
C LEU A 84 2.66 9.20 1.58
N PRO A 85 2.84 9.53 0.29
CA PRO A 85 4.11 9.31 -0.39
C PRO A 85 5.19 10.24 0.17
N LEU A 86 6.35 9.70 0.56
CA LEU A 86 7.47 10.48 1.06
C LEU A 86 8.37 10.88 -0.11
N TYR A 87 8.54 12.18 -0.29
CA TYR A 87 9.42 12.76 -1.32
C TYR A 87 10.19 13.95 -0.74
N THR A 88 11.34 14.27 -1.34
CA THR A 88 12.36 15.15 -0.76
C THR A 88 11.80 16.50 -0.29
N ASP A 89 11.02 17.17 -1.14
CA ASP A 89 10.50 18.51 -0.85
C ASP A 89 9.39 18.53 0.21
N LEU A 90 8.76 17.38 0.49
CA LEU A 90 7.75 17.25 1.53
C LEU A 90 8.36 17.11 2.92
N MET A 91 9.50 16.42 3.01
CA MET A 91 10.07 15.98 4.29
C MET A 91 10.20 17.10 5.32
N PRO A 92 10.71 18.32 5.00
CA PRO A 92 10.80 19.40 5.98
C PRO A 92 9.45 19.82 6.56
N GLN A 93 8.37 19.71 5.78
CA GLN A 93 7.02 20.17 6.16
C GLN A 93 6.35 19.19 7.13
N ILE A 94 6.55 17.88 6.92
CA ILE A 94 5.86 16.84 7.69
C ILE A 94 6.72 16.24 8.82
N MET A 95 8.03 16.53 8.86
CA MET A 95 8.96 15.97 9.85
C MET A 95 8.48 16.10 11.31
N PRO A 96 7.94 17.25 11.76
CA PRO A 96 7.43 17.36 13.13
C PRO A 96 6.28 16.38 13.42
N ALA A 97 5.33 16.25 12.48
CA ALA A 97 4.20 15.34 12.61
C ALA A 97 4.63 13.86 12.57
N LEU A 98 5.62 13.51 11.73
CA LEU A 98 6.20 12.18 11.69
C LEU A 98 6.88 11.80 13.02
N ARG A 99 7.63 12.72 13.64
CA ARG A 99 8.25 12.48 14.95
C ARG A 99 7.20 12.32 16.06
N ALA A 100 6.15 13.14 16.05
CA ALA A 100 5.05 13.02 17.00
C ALA A 100 4.33 11.66 16.86
N MET A 101 4.12 11.20 15.62
CA MET A 101 3.54 9.88 15.35
C MET A 101 4.42 8.74 15.88
N ALA A 102 5.72 8.77 15.60
CA ALA A 102 6.67 7.75 16.03
C ALA A 102 6.76 7.62 17.57
N ASN A 103 6.53 8.72 18.29
CA ASN A 103 6.54 8.76 19.76
C ASN A 103 5.15 8.51 20.39
N SER A 104 4.19 8.00 19.60
CA SER A 104 2.82 7.74 20.04
C SER A 104 2.44 6.27 19.84
N ASN A 105 1.24 5.88 20.26
CA ASN A 105 0.68 4.56 19.99
C ASN A 105 0.33 4.32 18.50
N HIS A 106 0.63 5.28 17.62
CA HIS A 106 0.44 5.20 16.17
C HIS A 106 1.76 5.02 15.40
N ALA A 107 2.80 4.51 16.07
CA ALA A 107 4.06 4.17 15.40
C ALA A 107 3.80 3.20 14.23
N PRO A 108 4.30 3.47 13.01
CA PRO A 108 4.03 2.62 11.86
C PRO A 108 4.61 1.20 12.04
N THR A 109 3.84 0.19 11.68
CA THR A 109 4.36 -1.17 11.47
C THR A 109 5.11 -1.23 10.15
N SER A 110 6.35 -1.71 10.15
CA SER A 110 7.16 -1.76 8.93
C SER A 110 6.81 -2.98 8.07
N ILE A 111 6.55 -2.73 6.79
CA ILE A 111 6.55 -3.74 5.72
C ILE A 111 7.89 -3.58 4.99
N ARG A 112 8.83 -4.49 5.26
CA ARG A 112 10.16 -4.46 4.66
C ARG A 112 10.13 -5.12 3.29
N THR A 113 10.58 -4.38 2.29
CA THR A 113 10.45 -4.72 0.88
C THR A 113 11.82 -4.81 0.20
N SER A 114 11.91 -5.67 -0.82
CA SER A 114 12.98 -5.57 -1.81
C SER A 114 12.75 -4.40 -2.75
N LYS A 115 13.77 -4.00 -3.50
CA LYS A 115 13.65 -2.94 -4.51
C LYS A 115 12.58 -3.24 -5.57
N ASP A 116 12.54 -4.47 -6.09
CA ASP A 116 11.57 -4.87 -7.11
C ASP A 116 10.14 -4.89 -6.56
N GLU A 117 9.97 -5.31 -5.30
CA GLU A 117 8.67 -5.26 -4.62
C GLU A 117 8.20 -3.81 -4.39
N LEU A 118 9.10 -2.93 -3.93
CA LEU A 118 8.79 -1.50 -3.76
C LEU A 118 8.29 -0.87 -5.07
N TYR A 119 8.84 -1.26 -6.22
CA TYR A 119 8.37 -0.77 -7.51
C TYR A 119 6.92 -1.20 -7.77
N LEU A 120 6.55 -2.44 -7.44
CA LEU A 120 5.15 -2.89 -7.52
C LEU A 120 4.23 -2.06 -6.59
N TRP A 121 4.68 -1.72 -5.38
CA TRP A 121 3.95 -0.82 -4.49
C TRP A 121 3.71 0.54 -5.13
N LYS A 122 4.74 1.17 -5.70
CA LYS A 122 4.63 2.50 -6.33
C LYS A 122 3.75 2.48 -7.58
N GLU A 123 3.85 1.43 -8.40
CA GLU A 123 3.03 1.22 -9.61
C GLU A 123 1.55 0.94 -9.27
N ALA A 124 1.26 0.32 -8.12
CA ALA A 124 -0.11 0.04 -7.69
C ALA A 124 -0.85 1.29 -7.17
N LEU A 125 -0.13 2.28 -6.63
CA LEU A 125 -0.73 3.46 -5.99
C LEU A 125 -1.72 4.22 -6.88
N PRO A 126 -1.40 4.57 -8.15
CA PRO A 126 -2.35 5.29 -9.00
C PRO A 126 -3.69 4.56 -9.12
N ALA A 127 -3.64 3.24 -9.38
CA ALA A 127 -4.84 2.42 -9.51
C ALA A 127 -5.68 2.40 -8.22
N TRP A 128 -5.07 2.27 -7.05
CA TRP A 128 -5.80 2.30 -5.78
C TRP A 128 -6.37 3.69 -5.45
N THR A 129 -5.68 4.77 -5.81
CA THR A 129 -6.17 6.14 -5.58
C THR A 129 -7.31 6.52 -6.53
N GLU A 130 -7.21 6.15 -7.82
CA GLU A 130 -8.24 6.45 -8.81
C GLU A 130 -9.55 5.72 -8.51
N ARG A 131 -9.49 4.52 -7.93
CA ARG A 131 -10.66 3.80 -7.41
C ARG A 131 -11.44 4.58 -6.34
N CYS A 132 -10.79 5.51 -5.63
CA CYS A 132 -11.38 6.33 -4.57
C CYS A 132 -11.64 7.77 -4.98
N ARG A 133 -11.36 8.14 -6.24
CA ARG A 133 -11.39 9.52 -6.69
C ARG A 133 -12.79 10.11 -6.61
N SER A 134 -12.97 11.05 -5.70
CA SER A 134 -14.13 11.93 -5.61
C SER A 134 -13.83 13.36 -6.07
N TRP A 135 -12.62 13.60 -6.58
CA TRP A 135 -12.14 14.88 -7.05
C TRP A 135 -11.93 14.89 -8.58
N SER A 136 -11.91 16.08 -9.16
CA SER A 136 -11.45 16.27 -10.54
C SER A 136 -9.96 16.58 -10.55
N HIS A 137 -9.27 16.22 -11.64
CA HIS A 137 -7.92 16.70 -11.86
C HIS A 137 -7.91 18.22 -11.99
N LYS A 138 -6.86 18.85 -11.46
CA LYS A 138 -6.61 20.28 -11.60
C LYS A 138 -6.13 20.57 -13.03
N SER A 139 -6.27 21.82 -13.49
CA SER A 139 -5.77 22.24 -14.80
C SER A 139 -4.26 22.06 -14.94
N ASN A 140 -3.51 22.11 -13.84
CA ASN A 140 -2.07 21.87 -13.75
C ASN A 140 -1.72 20.44 -13.28
N CYS A 141 -2.58 19.45 -13.55
CA CYS A 141 -2.34 18.06 -13.18
C CYS A 141 -1.02 17.54 -13.78
N GLU A 142 -0.15 17.02 -12.93
CA GLU A 142 1.18 16.54 -13.29
C GLU A 142 1.11 15.31 -14.21
N TYR A 143 0.12 14.43 -14.02
CA TYR A 143 -0.11 13.30 -14.92
C TYR A 143 -0.43 13.76 -16.34
N ALA A 144 -1.30 14.76 -16.48
CA ALA A 144 -1.67 15.30 -17.78
C ALA A 144 -0.51 16.05 -18.44
N ALA A 145 0.24 16.85 -17.67
CA ALA A 145 1.36 17.62 -18.16
C ALA A 145 2.55 16.75 -18.62
N THR A 146 2.79 15.62 -17.93
CA THR A 146 3.94 14.74 -18.22
C THR A 146 3.59 13.53 -19.07
N GLY A 147 2.30 13.16 -19.15
CA GLY A 147 1.84 11.93 -19.79
C GLY A 147 2.28 10.65 -19.06
N LYS A 148 2.71 10.75 -17.79
CA LYS A 148 3.26 9.63 -17.02
C LYS A 148 2.41 9.30 -15.80
N ILE A 149 2.11 8.01 -15.64
CA ILE A 149 1.41 7.46 -14.47
C ILE A 149 2.10 6.11 -14.13
N PRO A 150 2.67 5.94 -12.93
CA PRO A 150 2.95 6.95 -11.91
C PRO A 150 3.87 8.07 -12.43
N LEU A 151 3.98 9.19 -11.69
CA LEU A 151 4.90 10.28 -12.07
C LEU A 151 6.37 9.82 -12.05
N SER A 152 6.73 9.06 -11.02
CA SER A 152 8.04 8.44 -10.87
C SER A 152 7.99 7.30 -9.85
N ILE A 153 8.88 6.33 -10.05
CA ILE A 153 9.16 5.27 -9.07
C ILE A 153 10.52 5.44 -8.38
N LYS A 154 11.26 6.53 -8.67
CA LYS A 154 12.59 6.79 -8.09
C LYS A 154 12.49 7.22 -6.62
N PHE A 155 13.59 7.09 -5.89
CA PHE A 155 13.68 7.58 -4.51
C PHE A 155 13.57 9.12 -4.47
N GLY A 156 12.81 9.65 -3.51
CA GLY A 156 12.70 11.08 -3.25
C GLY A 156 11.86 11.87 -4.26
N GLU A 157 11.37 11.22 -5.32
CA GLU A 157 10.48 11.81 -6.33
C GLU A 157 9.01 11.52 -6.03
N ARG A 158 8.12 12.38 -6.52
CA ARG A 158 6.67 12.19 -6.38
C ARG A 158 6.19 11.00 -7.22
N VAL A 159 5.39 10.12 -6.61
CA VAL A 159 4.76 8.98 -7.30
C VAL A 159 3.36 9.32 -7.82
N LEU A 160 2.61 10.16 -7.10
CA LEU A 160 1.25 10.57 -7.43
C LEU A 160 1.17 12.05 -7.88
N CYS A 161 0.16 12.37 -8.69
CA CYS A 161 -0.25 13.76 -8.92
C CYS A 161 -0.80 14.41 -7.65
N SER A 162 -0.72 15.74 -7.54
CA SER A 162 -1.19 16.47 -6.35
C SER A 162 -2.71 16.72 -6.33
N CYS A 163 -3.46 16.18 -7.30
CA CYS A 163 -4.89 16.48 -7.45
C CYS A 163 -5.72 15.94 -6.28
N GLY A 164 -5.33 14.77 -5.73
CA GLY A 164 -6.05 14.09 -4.66
C GLY A 164 -5.56 14.40 -3.25
N GLU A 165 -4.52 15.21 -3.10
CA GLU A 165 -3.95 15.55 -1.79
C GLU A 165 -4.99 16.26 -0.92
N GLY A 166 -5.15 15.78 0.32
CA GLY A 166 -6.12 16.33 1.27
C GLY A 166 -7.58 16.02 0.97
N LYS A 167 -7.89 15.26 -0.09
CA LYS A 167 -9.26 14.86 -0.46
C LYS A 167 -9.69 13.61 0.31
N LEU A 168 -9.75 13.74 1.63
CA LEU A 168 -10.06 12.66 2.57
C LEU A 168 -11.39 12.93 3.30
N PRO A 169 -12.17 11.88 3.64
CA PRO A 169 -13.32 12.00 4.51
C PRO A 169 -12.96 12.62 5.88
N THR A 170 -13.91 13.33 6.48
CA THR A 170 -13.77 13.85 7.85
C THR A 170 -13.60 12.71 8.85
N GLY A 171 -12.70 12.88 9.83
CA GLY A 171 -12.47 11.87 10.87
C GLY A 171 -11.84 10.58 10.35
N PHE A 172 -10.97 10.65 9.34
CA PHE A 172 -10.33 9.47 8.75
C PHE A 172 -9.47 8.68 9.76
N MET A 173 -8.65 9.39 10.54
CA MET A 173 -7.86 8.86 11.66
C MET A 173 -8.11 9.72 12.91
N PRO A 174 -9.26 9.57 13.60
CA PRO A 174 -9.64 10.47 14.69
C PRO A 174 -8.75 10.29 15.93
N GLU A 175 -8.22 9.08 16.13
CA GLU A 175 -7.35 8.73 17.27
C GLU A 175 -5.93 9.29 17.16
N PHE A 176 -5.54 9.84 16.00
CA PHE A 176 -4.19 10.34 15.76
C PHE A 176 -4.19 11.87 15.69
N ALA A 177 -3.78 12.53 16.77
CA ALA A 177 -3.78 14.00 16.86
C ALA A 177 -2.95 14.70 15.76
N GLY A 178 -1.83 14.09 15.35
CA GLY A 178 -0.98 14.58 14.25
C GLY A 178 -1.53 14.34 12.84
N TRP A 179 -2.69 13.67 12.73
CA TRP A 179 -3.27 13.29 11.44
C TRP A 179 -3.53 14.49 10.55
N ARG A 180 -3.99 15.62 11.09
CA ARG A 180 -4.39 16.78 10.29
C ARG A 180 -3.25 17.31 9.41
N ASP A 181 -2.02 17.29 9.91
CA ASP A 181 -0.87 17.79 9.16
C ASP A 181 -0.39 16.80 8.10
N LEU A 182 -0.48 15.50 8.37
CA LEU A 182 -0.19 14.47 7.37
C LEU A 182 -1.30 14.37 6.31
N ALA A 183 -2.56 14.50 6.70
CA ALA A 183 -3.74 14.36 5.85
C ALA A 183 -3.73 15.34 4.67
N LYS A 184 -3.19 16.56 4.85
CA LYS A 184 -3.05 17.56 3.78
C LYS A 184 -2.24 17.05 2.58
N HIS A 185 -1.33 16.12 2.82
CA HIS A 185 -0.42 15.56 1.83
C HIS A 185 -0.73 14.09 1.49
N SER A 186 -1.77 13.54 2.12
CA SER A 186 -2.21 12.17 1.90
C SER A 186 -3.30 12.11 0.82
N VAL A 187 -3.37 11.00 0.10
CA VAL A 187 -4.38 10.71 -0.93
C VAL A 187 -5.17 9.48 -0.52
N ARG A 188 -6.50 9.54 -0.61
CA ARG A 188 -7.37 8.39 -0.32
C ARG A 188 -7.15 7.28 -1.35
N MET A 189 -7.14 6.04 -0.91
CA MET A 189 -7.01 4.87 -1.75
C MET A 189 -7.80 3.66 -1.23
N ALA A 190 -8.15 2.76 -2.14
CA ALA A 190 -8.82 1.50 -1.82
C ALA A 190 -7.87 0.32 -2.09
N ILE A 191 -7.32 -0.28 -1.03
CA ILE A 191 -6.46 -1.46 -1.14
C ILE A 191 -7.33 -2.71 -1.13
N SER A 192 -7.18 -3.57 -2.14
CA SER A 192 -7.82 -4.88 -2.19
C SER A 192 -6.79 -6.00 -2.19
N PRO A 193 -7.13 -7.19 -1.65
CA PRO A 193 -6.30 -8.37 -1.83
C PRO A 193 -6.05 -8.66 -3.32
N ALA A 194 -4.84 -9.10 -3.66
CA ALA A 194 -4.51 -9.57 -5.00
C ALA A 194 -4.61 -11.09 -5.07
N PHE A 195 -5.59 -11.60 -5.82
CA PHE A 195 -5.81 -13.04 -5.97
C PHE A 195 -5.08 -13.61 -7.18
N ALA A 196 -4.69 -14.88 -7.10
CA ALA A 196 -4.25 -15.64 -8.25
C ALA A 196 -5.34 -15.68 -9.33
N SER A 197 -4.93 -15.58 -10.59
CA SER A 197 -5.83 -15.65 -11.73
C SER A 197 -5.98 -17.09 -12.18
N ALA A 198 -7.21 -17.61 -12.22
CA ALA A 198 -7.49 -18.96 -12.72
C ALA A 198 -7.15 -19.13 -14.22
N LEU A 199 -6.90 -18.03 -14.94
CA LEU A 199 -6.45 -18.07 -16.34
C LEU A 199 -4.96 -18.40 -16.49
N VAL A 200 -4.18 -18.19 -15.42
CA VAL A 200 -2.72 -18.36 -15.41
C VAL A 200 -2.31 -19.48 -14.47
N ASP A 201 -2.98 -19.57 -13.33
CA ASP A 201 -2.67 -20.50 -12.25
C ASP A 201 -3.76 -21.56 -12.09
N LYS A 202 -3.35 -22.78 -11.74
CA LYS A 202 -4.30 -23.80 -11.29
C LYS A 202 -4.89 -23.41 -9.93
N PRO A 203 -6.22 -23.53 -9.73
CA PRO A 203 -6.81 -23.39 -8.40
C PRO A 203 -6.14 -24.34 -7.41
N ILE A 204 -6.00 -23.90 -6.16
CA ILE A 204 -5.53 -24.78 -5.08
C ILE A 204 -6.61 -25.84 -4.84
N ASP A 205 -6.25 -27.11 -5.02
CA ASP A 205 -7.13 -28.23 -4.70
C ASP A 205 -7.07 -28.53 -3.20
N LEU A 206 -8.04 -27.99 -2.47
CA LEU A 206 -8.17 -28.18 -1.03
C LEU A 206 -8.63 -29.59 -0.64
N SER A 207 -9.01 -30.45 -1.60
CA SER A 207 -9.41 -31.83 -1.32
C SER A 207 -8.21 -32.73 -0.98
N THR A 208 -7.00 -32.35 -1.41
CA THR A 208 -5.76 -33.12 -1.17
C THR A 208 -5.07 -32.84 0.17
N SER A 209 -5.54 -31.86 0.94
CA SER A 209 -4.95 -31.43 2.23
C SER A 209 -5.64 -32.02 3.46
N VAL A 210 -6.55 -32.98 3.29
CA VAL A 210 -7.13 -33.77 4.38
C VAL A 210 -6.54 -35.17 4.31
N GLY A 211 -5.34 -35.34 4.88
CA GLY A 211 -4.61 -36.60 4.97
C GLY A 211 -3.62 -36.56 6.11
#